data_AF-A0A4Y2MR38-F1
#
_entry.id   AF-A0A4Y2MR38-F1
#
_cell.length_a   1.000
_cell.length_b   1.000
_cell.length_c   1.000
_cell.angle_alpha   90.00
_cell.angle_beta   90.00
_cell.angle_gamma   90.00
#
_symmetry.space_group_name_H-M   'P 1'
#
loop_
_entity.id
_entity.type
_entity.pdbx_description
1 polymer ?
#
loop_
_entity_poly.entity_id
_entity_poly.type
_entity_poly.pdbx_seq_one_letter_code
_entity_poly.pdbx_strand_id
1 'polypeptide(L)'
;MEHWVLSIAPTIFKTIKDLKWLSCGFGSYKFKEHLEPLRCFNCHRSRLATQELKHAFPNEPPDVYIIQEPYKKKGKIFGFPLCWKIVTADPDGKTIIAIRNKNIGVVVRHTSQNIVAVELSEDHESLTVFSIYFSPSTNKTAAIINLEEVIASISTQKFIIAGDINMRNELWGPVIFDHRAQDNGGPFVDFVLKHNLDFHNNPTSEPTFEGPREYHIHQLQNCLQVEEFIDSITKLIQQACTITTINGNHANAPWWDSELDIQRKRTRALRARFPTCKNSLERTKRREIYKKEEARYKWLLKSKARASFEELCTRITKNNPFELPYKLAANKIKKQLMLHSVNTTNGVKTKDLQSTVEVIVKSLFPDDLEEDESQWHQNVRNFIEHVTLNNSDQIFTAPEISQVIKIMPKKKAPGTDGISIEIIKALNNACPELLQGIFNKCLQIGFSPKLGKLQN
;
A
#
# COMPACT_ATOMS: atom_id res chain seq x y z
N MET A 1 -10.16 -5.77 -8.40
CA MET A 1 -9.71 -7.09 -8.85
C MET A 1 -10.95 -7.95 -8.85
N GLU A 2 -11.24 -8.66 -9.94
CA GLU A 2 -12.61 -8.88 -10.38
C GLU A 2 -12.97 -10.32 -10.72
N HIS A 3 -14.27 -10.64 -10.65
CA HIS A 3 -14.85 -11.95 -10.97
C HIS A 3 -14.70 -12.31 -12.46
N TRP A 4 -13.50 -12.76 -12.86
CA TRP A 4 -13.28 -13.26 -14.21
C TRP A 4 -13.63 -14.73 -14.33
N VAL A 5 -14.27 -15.09 -15.43
CA VAL A 5 -14.53 -16.49 -15.79
C VAL A 5 -13.80 -16.81 -17.08
N LEU A 6 -12.97 -17.86 -17.06
CA LEU A 6 -12.30 -18.43 -18.21
C LEU A 6 -12.97 -19.74 -18.59
N SER A 7 -13.56 -19.79 -19.78
CA SER A 7 -14.22 -20.98 -20.33
C SER A 7 -13.58 -21.41 -21.65
N ILE A 8 -13.38 -22.72 -21.85
CA ILE A 8 -12.58 -23.29 -22.95
C ILE A 8 -13.35 -24.44 -23.63
N ALA A 9 -13.21 -24.57 -24.96
CA ALA A 9 -13.79 -25.68 -25.71
C ALA A 9 -13.19 -27.07 -25.33
N PRO A 10 -13.96 -28.17 -25.24
CA PRO A 10 -13.50 -29.47 -24.76
C PRO A 10 -12.57 -30.19 -25.73
N THR A 11 -12.65 -29.87 -27.02
CA THR A 11 -11.68 -30.36 -28.01
C THR A 11 -10.29 -29.84 -27.66
N ILE A 12 -10.18 -28.55 -27.33
CA ILE A 12 -8.94 -27.93 -26.84
C ILE A 12 -8.57 -28.56 -25.51
N PHE A 13 -9.49 -28.58 -24.52
CA PHE A 13 -9.23 -29.12 -23.18
C PHE A 13 -8.73 -30.58 -23.21
N LYS A 14 -9.35 -31.46 -23.99
CA LYS A 14 -8.94 -32.86 -24.13
C LYS A 14 -7.55 -33.02 -24.75
N THR A 15 -7.19 -32.16 -25.70
CA THR A 15 -5.85 -32.18 -26.30
C THR A 15 -4.78 -31.74 -25.29
N ILE A 16 -5.12 -30.91 -24.30
CA ILE A 16 -4.13 -30.27 -23.44
C ILE A 16 -4.06 -30.78 -21.99
N LYS A 17 -5.16 -31.34 -21.47
CA LYS A 17 -5.31 -31.63 -20.03
C LYS A 17 -4.27 -32.59 -19.45
N ASP A 18 -3.73 -33.49 -20.28
CA ASP A 18 -2.82 -34.57 -19.87
C ASP A 18 -1.38 -34.40 -20.42
N LEU A 19 -1.12 -33.34 -21.19
CA LEU A 19 0.18 -33.12 -21.83
C LEU A 19 1.16 -32.38 -20.92
N LYS A 20 2.34 -32.96 -20.68
CA LYS A 20 3.48 -32.25 -20.04
C LYS A 20 4.26 -31.37 -21.04
N TRP A 21 4.17 -31.69 -22.33
CA TRP A 21 4.92 -31.06 -23.42
C TRP A 21 4.04 -30.98 -24.67
N LEU A 22 4.13 -29.87 -25.43
CA LEU A 22 3.54 -29.75 -26.76
C LEU A 22 4.69 -29.82 -27.79
N SER A 23 4.53 -30.65 -28.82
CA SER A 23 5.44 -30.67 -29.97
C SER A 23 4.83 -29.87 -31.10
N CYS A 24 5.46 -28.74 -31.44
CA CYS A 24 5.12 -27.92 -32.61
C CYS A 24 6.42 -27.58 -33.36
N GLY A 25 6.56 -28.04 -34.61
CA GLY A 25 7.81 -27.96 -35.36
C GLY A 25 8.96 -28.80 -34.76
N PHE A 26 10.21 -28.34 -34.94
CA PHE A 26 11.44 -29.03 -34.48
C PHE A 26 11.78 -28.83 -32.99
N GLY A 27 10.88 -28.25 -32.18
CA GLY A 27 11.08 -28.01 -30.75
C GLY A 27 10.03 -28.69 -29.86
N SER A 28 10.45 -29.12 -28.67
CA SER A 28 9.54 -29.55 -27.59
C SER A 28 9.51 -28.48 -26.49
N TYR A 29 8.32 -28.05 -26.09
CA TYR A 29 8.14 -26.97 -25.11
C TYR A 29 7.30 -27.44 -23.93
N LYS A 30 7.59 -26.94 -22.72
CA LYS A 30 6.88 -27.30 -21.48
C LYS A 30 5.50 -26.64 -21.45
N PHE A 31 4.47 -27.45 -21.20
CA PHE A 31 3.06 -27.06 -21.35
C PHE A 31 2.62 -25.89 -20.44
N LYS A 32 3.27 -25.71 -19.28
CA LYS A 32 2.99 -24.60 -18.34
C LYS A 32 3.31 -23.21 -18.91
N GLU A 33 4.10 -23.09 -19.97
CA GLU A 33 4.59 -21.78 -20.47
C GLU A 33 3.70 -21.11 -21.53
N HIS A 34 2.66 -21.76 -22.09
CA HIS A 34 1.86 -21.17 -23.20
C HIS A 34 0.39 -20.84 -22.89
N LEU A 35 -0.18 -21.36 -21.80
CA LEU A 35 -1.46 -20.85 -21.26
C LEU A 35 -1.28 -19.79 -20.17
N GLU A 36 -0.06 -19.62 -19.66
CA GLU A 36 0.28 -18.60 -18.67
C GLU A 36 0.43 -17.15 -19.17
N PRO A 37 0.17 -16.80 -20.45
CA PRO A 37 0.06 -15.41 -20.78
C PRO A 37 -1.28 -15.00 -21.39
N LEU A 38 -2.38 -15.71 -21.14
CA LEU A 38 -3.72 -15.14 -21.30
C LEU A 38 -4.23 -14.74 -19.92
N ARG A 39 -3.93 -13.50 -19.53
CA ARG A 39 -4.37 -12.97 -18.23
C ARG A 39 -5.52 -11.99 -18.44
N CYS A 40 -6.62 -12.28 -17.77
CA CYS A 40 -7.80 -11.42 -17.71
C CYS A 40 -7.63 -10.40 -16.59
N PHE A 41 -7.91 -9.12 -16.86
CA PHE A 41 -7.84 -8.04 -15.86
C PHE A 41 -9.03 -7.13 -16.02
N ASN A 42 -9.64 -6.63 -14.95
CA ASN A 42 -10.47 -5.44 -15.03
C ASN A 42 -9.71 -4.27 -14.35
N CYS A 43 -9.62 -3.14 -15.06
CA CYS A 43 -8.84 -1.99 -14.63
C CYS A 43 -9.68 -0.96 -13.85
N HIS A 44 -11.00 -1.13 -13.73
CA HIS A 44 -11.92 -0.16 -13.09
C HIS A 44 -11.73 1.27 -13.58
N ARG A 45 -11.32 1.43 -14.85
CA ARG A 45 -10.96 2.72 -15.47
C ARG A 45 -9.85 3.46 -14.73
N SER A 46 -9.03 2.77 -13.95
CA SER A 46 -7.89 3.32 -13.22
C SER A 46 -6.70 3.52 -14.16
N ARG A 47 -6.23 4.76 -14.28
CA ARG A 47 -5.04 5.09 -15.07
C ARG A 47 -3.81 4.33 -14.58
N LEU A 48 -3.64 4.22 -13.26
CA LEU A 48 -2.49 3.53 -12.66
C LEU A 48 -2.55 2.03 -12.98
N ALA A 49 -3.69 1.38 -12.74
CA ALA A 49 -3.85 -0.04 -13.02
C ALA A 49 -3.55 -0.37 -14.49
N THR A 50 -4.10 0.41 -15.43
CA THR A 50 -3.84 0.23 -16.86
C THR A 50 -2.35 0.40 -17.22
N GLN A 51 -1.64 1.34 -16.60
CA GLN A 51 -0.22 1.60 -16.87
C GLN A 51 0.73 0.58 -16.24
N GLU A 52 0.36 0.00 -15.10
CA GLU A 52 1.19 -0.99 -14.39
C GLU A 52 1.16 -2.38 -15.04
N LEU A 53 0.16 -2.69 -15.88
CA LEU A 53 0.05 -4.01 -16.53
C LEU A 53 1.30 -4.44 -17.32
N LYS A 54 2.02 -3.49 -17.92
CA LYS A 54 3.30 -3.79 -18.63
C LYS A 54 4.46 -4.15 -17.68
N HIS A 55 4.33 -3.85 -16.40
CA HIS A 55 5.32 -4.10 -15.36
C HIS A 55 4.91 -5.23 -14.40
N ALA A 56 3.65 -5.68 -14.46
CA ALA A 56 3.10 -6.67 -13.55
C ALA A 56 3.79 -8.06 -13.64
N PHE A 57 4.36 -8.41 -14.80
CA PHE A 57 4.98 -9.71 -15.04
C PHE A 57 6.38 -9.54 -15.65
N PRO A 58 7.39 -9.16 -14.85
CA PRO A 58 8.72 -8.82 -15.35
C PRO A 58 9.51 -10.04 -15.85
N ASN A 59 9.24 -11.23 -15.30
CA ASN A 59 9.99 -12.45 -15.63
C ASN A 59 9.38 -13.21 -16.81
N GLU A 60 8.04 -13.25 -16.89
CA GLU A 60 7.28 -14.00 -17.89
C GLU A 60 6.12 -13.14 -18.39
N PRO A 61 6.39 -12.14 -19.25
CA PRO A 61 5.40 -11.17 -19.67
C PRO A 61 4.38 -11.80 -20.62
N PRO A 62 3.07 -11.60 -20.37
CA PRO A 62 2.06 -12.12 -21.25
C PRO A 62 2.15 -11.65 -22.71
N ASP A 63 1.85 -12.56 -23.65
CA ASP A 63 1.69 -12.30 -25.07
C ASP A 63 0.32 -11.70 -25.40
N VAL A 64 -0.74 -12.06 -24.66
CA VAL A 64 -2.10 -11.56 -24.88
C VAL A 64 -2.79 -11.21 -23.57
N TYR A 65 -3.20 -9.95 -23.40
CA TYR A 65 -3.96 -9.50 -22.23
C TYR A 65 -5.41 -9.31 -22.61
N ILE A 66 -6.31 -9.80 -21.77
CA ILE A 66 -7.75 -9.59 -21.90
C ILE A 66 -8.12 -8.59 -20.80
N ILE A 67 -8.59 -7.40 -21.17
CA ILE A 67 -8.73 -6.31 -20.18
C ILE A 67 -10.13 -5.70 -20.24
N GLN A 68 -10.87 -5.69 -19.13
CA GLN A 68 -12.12 -4.96 -18.98
C GLN A 68 -11.88 -3.61 -18.29
N GLU A 69 -12.79 -2.68 -18.52
CA GLU A 69 -12.78 -1.29 -18.07
C GLU A 69 -11.39 -0.63 -18.10
N PRO A 70 -10.68 -0.61 -19.25
CA PRO A 70 -9.40 0.09 -19.34
C PRO A 70 -9.57 1.60 -19.14
N TYR A 71 -8.52 2.28 -18.69
CA TYR A 71 -8.52 3.73 -18.65
C TYR A 71 -8.58 4.34 -20.05
N LYS A 72 -9.46 5.34 -20.21
CA LYS A 72 -9.64 6.11 -21.44
C LYS A 72 -9.39 7.58 -21.18
N LYS A 73 -8.68 8.25 -22.10
CA LYS A 73 -8.46 9.70 -22.10
C LYS A 73 -9.11 10.29 -23.34
N LYS A 74 -10.19 11.07 -23.16
CA LYS A 74 -11.00 11.63 -24.26
C LYS A 74 -11.54 10.55 -25.22
N GLY A 75 -12.14 9.49 -24.67
CA GLY A 75 -12.69 8.36 -25.44
C GLY A 75 -11.67 7.31 -25.85
N LYS A 76 -10.42 7.69 -26.12
CA LYS A 76 -9.37 6.77 -26.58
C LYS A 76 -8.67 6.04 -25.45
N ILE A 77 -8.31 4.78 -25.70
CA ILE A 77 -7.49 3.97 -24.79
C ILE A 77 -6.14 4.65 -24.54
N PHE A 78 -5.71 4.68 -23.27
CA PHE A 78 -4.46 5.31 -22.86
C PHE A 78 -3.72 4.45 -21.82
N GLY A 79 -2.40 4.31 -21.98
CA GLY A 79 -1.54 3.68 -20.96
C GLY A 79 -0.73 2.48 -21.44
N PHE A 80 -1.02 1.93 -22.61
CA PHE A 80 -0.29 0.79 -23.17
C PHE A 80 0.91 1.21 -24.04
N PRO A 81 1.95 0.36 -24.15
CA PRO A 81 3.05 0.57 -25.10
C PRO A 81 2.55 0.66 -26.55
N LEU A 82 3.13 1.56 -27.34
CA LEU A 82 2.78 1.76 -28.76
C LEU A 82 3.04 0.53 -29.64
N CYS A 83 3.89 -0.39 -29.18
CA CYS A 83 4.22 -1.61 -29.90
C CYS A 83 3.17 -2.72 -29.73
N TRP A 84 2.17 -2.55 -28.85
CA TRP A 84 1.11 -3.53 -28.63
C TRP A 84 -0.04 -3.29 -29.60
N LYS A 85 -0.63 -4.37 -30.12
CA LYS A 85 -1.86 -4.30 -30.92
C LYS A 85 -3.06 -4.33 -29.98
N ILE A 86 -3.84 -3.26 -29.93
CA ILE A 86 -5.02 -3.15 -29.08
C ILE A 86 -6.28 -3.27 -29.94
N VAL A 87 -7.18 -4.18 -29.56
CA VAL A 87 -8.49 -4.36 -30.20
C VAL A 87 -9.59 -3.99 -29.22
N THR A 88 -10.47 -3.07 -29.63
CA THR A 88 -11.63 -2.62 -28.85
C THR A 88 -12.68 -1.96 -29.75
N ALA A 89 -13.91 -1.81 -29.25
CA ALA A 89 -14.86 -0.86 -29.83
C ALA A 89 -14.53 0.57 -29.34
N ASP A 90 -14.24 1.49 -30.24
CA ASP A 90 -14.01 2.92 -29.92
C ASP A 90 -15.25 3.70 -30.39
N PRO A 91 -15.83 4.63 -29.60
CA PRO A 91 -15.38 5.15 -28.31
C PRO A 91 -15.87 4.38 -27.07
N ASP A 92 -16.86 3.50 -27.19
CA ASP A 92 -17.64 3.04 -26.04
C ASP A 92 -17.21 1.70 -25.42
N GLY A 93 -16.22 1.03 -25.98
CA GLY A 93 -15.77 -0.31 -25.56
C GLY A 93 -15.36 -0.40 -24.09
N LYS A 94 -15.98 -1.31 -23.36
CA LYS A 94 -15.69 -1.61 -21.95
C LYS A 94 -14.71 -2.77 -21.81
N THR A 95 -14.29 -3.39 -22.91
CA THR A 95 -13.33 -4.49 -22.89
C THR A 95 -12.40 -4.44 -24.09
N ILE A 96 -11.20 -4.97 -23.94
CA ILE A 96 -10.13 -4.95 -24.93
C ILE A 96 -9.36 -6.27 -24.95
N ILE A 97 -8.75 -6.55 -26.09
CA ILE A 97 -7.69 -7.56 -26.22
C ILE A 97 -6.41 -6.82 -26.64
N ALA A 98 -5.36 -6.95 -25.84
CA ALA A 98 -4.06 -6.35 -26.07
C ALA A 98 -3.02 -7.41 -26.39
N ILE A 99 -2.45 -7.39 -27.58
CA ILE A 99 -1.47 -8.36 -28.06
C ILE A 99 -0.08 -7.73 -28.03
N ARG A 100 0.80 -8.28 -27.20
CA ARG A 100 2.20 -7.87 -27.06
C ARG A 100 3.10 -8.53 -28.10
N ASN A 101 2.90 -9.83 -28.34
CA ASN A 101 3.72 -10.60 -29.25
C ASN A 101 3.36 -10.28 -30.70
N LYS A 102 4.32 -9.73 -31.45
CA LYS A 102 4.12 -9.27 -32.84
C LYS A 102 4.07 -10.41 -33.85
N ASN A 103 4.51 -11.61 -33.48
CA ASN A 103 4.54 -12.77 -34.36
C ASN A 103 3.16 -13.44 -34.46
N ILE A 104 2.27 -13.15 -33.51
CA ILE A 104 0.89 -13.65 -33.53
C ILE A 104 0.10 -12.91 -34.60
N GLY A 105 -0.42 -13.65 -35.58
CA GLY A 105 -1.40 -13.14 -36.53
C GLY A 105 -2.71 -12.82 -35.82
N VAL A 106 -3.32 -11.68 -36.15
CA VAL A 106 -4.49 -11.16 -35.41
C VAL A 106 -5.54 -10.69 -36.40
N VAL A 107 -6.67 -11.39 -36.45
CA VAL A 107 -7.85 -11.05 -37.24
C VAL A 107 -8.99 -10.65 -36.30
N VAL A 108 -9.50 -9.43 -36.42
CA VAL A 108 -10.63 -8.96 -35.61
C VAL A 108 -11.92 -9.58 -36.17
N ARG A 109 -12.64 -10.33 -35.32
CA ARG A 109 -13.88 -11.01 -35.71
C ARG A 109 -15.12 -10.25 -35.27
N HIS A 110 -15.08 -9.64 -34.09
CA HIS A 110 -16.19 -8.85 -33.56
C HIS A 110 -15.70 -7.76 -32.60
N THR A 111 -16.34 -6.60 -32.64
CA THR A 111 -16.14 -5.54 -31.65
C THR A 111 -17.47 -4.88 -31.33
N SER A 112 -17.88 -4.96 -30.07
CA SER A 112 -19.02 -4.24 -29.51
C SER A 112 -18.63 -3.59 -28.18
N GLN A 113 -19.58 -2.89 -27.57
CA GLN A 113 -19.36 -2.24 -26.27
C GLN A 113 -18.88 -3.23 -25.20
N ASN A 114 -19.41 -4.46 -25.18
CA ASN A 114 -19.21 -5.41 -24.09
C ASN A 114 -18.47 -6.68 -24.51
N ILE A 115 -18.26 -6.89 -25.82
CA ILE A 115 -17.65 -8.11 -26.37
C ILE A 115 -16.61 -7.72 -27.42
N VAL A 116 -15.40 -8.25 -27.31
CA VAL A 116 -14.37 -8.18 -28.35
C VAL A 116 -13.95 -9.61 -28.68
N ALA A 117 -14.02 -10.00 -29.95
CA ALA A 117 -13.58 -11.31 -30.42
C ALA A 117 -12.47 -11.17 -31.45
N VAL A 118 -11.37 -11.88 -31.23
CA VAL A 118 -10.18 -11.85 -32.09
C VAL A 118 -9.76 -13.28 -32.38
N GLU A 119 -9.50 -13.58 -33.64
CA GLU A 119 -8.84 -14.82 -34.05
C GLU A 119 -7.32 -14.60 -34.04
N LEU A 120 -6.65 -15.34 -33.18
CA LEU A 120 -5.20 -15.40 -33.06
C LEU A 120 -4.70 -16.58 -33.88
N SER A 121 -3.70 -16.37 -34.72
CA SER A 121 -3.14 -17.41 -35.58
C SER A 121 -1.62 -17.45 -35.45
N GLU A 122 -1.08 -18.65 -35.29
CA GLU A 122 0.35 -18.92 -35.37
C GLU A 122 0.54 -20.15 -36.27
N ASP A 123 1.39 -20.01 -37.28
CA ASP A 123 1.61 -21.01 -38.33
C ASP A 123 0.32 -21.52 -39.01
N HIS A 124 -0.12 -22.73 -38.69
CA HIS A 124 -1.28 -23.42 -39.27
C HIS A 124 -2.44 -23.61 -38.28
N GLU A 125 -2.34 -23.07 -37.07
CA GLU A 125 -3.40 -23.15 -36.06
C GLU A 125 -4.02 -21.78 -35.80
N SER A 126 -5.33 -21.76 -35.56
CA SER A 126 -6.06 -20.58 -35.13
C SER A 126 -6.89 -20.84 -33.88
N LEU A 127 -7.01 -19.81 -33.05
CA LEU A 127 -7.77 -19.78 -31.80
C LEU A 127 -8.53 -18.48 -31.70
N THR A 128 -9.85 -18.55 -31.49
CA THR A 128 -10.66 -17.36 -31.25
C THR A 128 -10.72 -17.02 -29.76
N VAL A 129 -10.37 -15.80 -29.40
CA VAL A 129 -10.43 -15.29 -28.03
C VAL A 129 -11.53 -14.25 -27.91
N PHE A 130 -12.47 -14.50 -26.99
CA PHE A 130 -13.53 -13.59 -26.62
C PHE A 130 -13.20 -12.90 -25.31
N SER A 131 -13.19 -11.57 -25.34
CA SER A 131 -13.14 -10.71 -24.18
C SER A 131 -14.53 -10.19 -23.88
N ILE A 132 -15.05 -10.45 -22.68
CA ILE A 132 -16.42 -10.06 -22.30
C ILE A 132 -16.46 -9.16 -21.06
N TYR A 133 -17.44 -8.27 -20.98
CA TYR A 133 -17.74 -7.49 -19.79
C TYR A 133 -19.26 -7.34 -19.60
N PHE A 134 -19.81 -7.97 -18.57
CA PHE A 134 -21.22 -7.80 -18.20
C PHE A 134 -21.31 -6.90 -16.97
N SER A 135 -21.79 -5.66 -17.16
CA SER A 135 -22.00 -4.71 -16.06
C SER A 135 -22.90 -5.32 -14.96
N PRO A 136 -22.71 -4.98 -13.68
CA PRO A 136 -23.61 -5.40 -12.60
C PRO A 136 -25.07 -5.03 -12.85
N SER A 137 -25.30 -3.88 -13.49
CA SER A 137 -26.62 -3.34 -13.80
C SER A 137 -27.27 -3.90 -15.07
N THR A 138 -26.55 -4.70 -15.86
CA THR A 138 -27.06 -5.23 -17.13
C THR A 138 -27.95 -6.45 -16.87
N ASN A 139 -29.03 -6.59 -17.65
CA ASN A 139 -29.80 -7.83 -17.69
C ASN A 139 -28.90 -8.99 -18.16
N LYS A 140 -28.62 -9.91 -17.24
CA LYS A 140 -27.65 -10.99 -17.42
C LYS A 140 -28.06 -11.99 -18.51
N THR A 141 -29.34 -12.33 -18.59
CA THR A 141 -29.88 -13.23 -19.63
C THR A 141 -29.73 -12.62 -21.02
N ALA A 142 -30.06 -11.33 -21.17
CA ALA A 142 -29.90 -10.62 -22.44
C ALA A 142 -28.42 -10.54 -22.86
N ALA A 143 -27.50 -10.38 -21.91
CA ALA A 143 -26.06 -10.37 -22.18
C ALA A 143 -25.55 -11.73 -22.67
N ILE A 144 -26.07 -12.83 -22.13
CA ILE A 144 -25.75 -14.19 -22.57
C ILE A 144 -26.31 -14.46 -23.98
N ILE A 145 -27.55 -14.08 -24.27
CA ILE A 145 -28.15 -14.23 -25.61
C ILE A 145 -27.31 -13.49 -26.66
N ASN A 146 -26.88 -12.26 -26.37
CA ASN A 146 -25.99 -11.50 -27.24
C ASN A 146 -24.65 -12.23 -27.46
N LEU A 147 -24.07 -12.82 -26.40
CA LEU A 147 -22.85 -13.62 -26.53
C LEU A 147 -23.07 -14.83 -27.44
N GLU A 148 -24.20 -15.54 -27.33
CA GLU A 148 -24.55 -16.67 -28.20
C GLU A 148 -24.66 -16.25 -29.67
N GLU A 149 -25.34 -15.14 -29.95
CA GLU A 149 -25.50 -14.59 -31.30
C GLU A 149 -24.15 -14.26 -31.93
N VAL A 150 -23.24 -13.63 -31.15
CA VAL A 150 -21.89 -13.30 -31.61
C VAL A 150 -21.09 -14.56 -31.90
N ILE A 151 -21.11 -15.56 -31.01
CA ILE A 151 -20.41 -16.83 -31.22
C ILE A 151 -20.91 -17.54 -32.49
N ALA A 152 -22.24 -17.59 -32.68
CA ALA A 152 -22.84 -18.19 -33.86
C ALA A 152 -22.40 -17.49 -35.15
N SER A 153 -22.25 -16.16 -35.13
CA SER A 153 -21.85 -15.37 -36.30
C SER A 153 -20.40 -15.60 -36.75
N ILE A 154 -19.50 -15.99 -35.85
CA ILE A 154 -18.06 -16.14 -36.13
C ILE A 154 -17.73 -17.53 -36.71
N SER A 155 -18.61 -18.52 -36.53
CA SER A 155 -18.46 -19.91 -37.04
C SER A 155 -17.10 -20.54 -36.67
N THR A 156 -16.69 -20.39 -35.41
CA THR A 156 -15.43 -20.94 -34.88
C THR A 156 -15.68 -22.18 -34.02
N GLN A 157 -14.79 -23.18 -34.13
CA GLN A 157 -14.84 -24.41 -33.32
C GLN A 157 -13.82 -24.40 -32.17
N LYS A 158 -12.80 -23.54 -32.23
CA LYS A 158 -11.71 -23.44 -31.25
C LYS A 158 -11.74 -22.05 -30.62
N PHE A 159 -12.29 -21.94 -29.41
CA PHE A 159 -12.36 -20.65 -28.75
C PHE A 159 -12.19 -20.68 -27.22
N ILE A 160 -11.80 -19.53 -26.70
CA ILE A 160 -11.70 -19.18 -25.27
C ILE A 160 -12.59 -17.98 -25.01
N ILE A 161 -13.35 -18.02 -23.91
CA ILE A 161 -14.10 -16.88 -23.39
C ILE A 161 -13.48 -16.46 -22.06
N ALA A 162 -13.10 -15.19 -21.95
CA ALA A 162 -12.61 -14.63 -20.70
C ALA A 162 -13.19 -13.24 -20.46
N GLY A 163 -13.56 -12.95 -19.22
CA GLY A 163 -14.03 -11.62 -18.87
C GLY A 163 -14.73 -11.52 -17.53
N ASP A 164 -15.07 -10.29 -17.15
CA ASP A 164 -15.82 -10.00 -15.93
C ASP A 164 -17.32 -10.02 -16.22
N ILE A 165 -17.98 -11.08 -15.75
CA ILE A 165 -19.41 -11.31 -15.97
C ILE A 165 -20.29 -10.75 -14.83
N ASN A 166 -19.68 -10.29 -13.73
CA ASN A 166 -20.38 -9.86 -12.52
C ASN A 166 -21.50 -10.85 -12.10
N MET A 167 -21.19 -12.14 -12.08
CA MET A 167 -22.03 -13.24 -11.61
C MET A 167 -21.22 -14.10 -10.63
N ARG A 168 -21.91 -14.86 -9.77
CA ARG A 168 -21.29 -15.74 -8.77
C ARG A 168 -21.78 -17.17 -8.96
N ASN A 169 -20.88 -18.14 -8.83
CA ASN A 169 -21.16 -19.57 -8.77
C ASN A 169 -19.93 -20.31 -8.23
N GLU A 170 -20.17 -21.44 -7.56
CA GLU A 170 -19.13 -22.29 -6.96
C GLU A 170 -18.21 -22.94 -8.00
N LEU A 171 -18.63 -23.02 -9.27
CA LEU A 171 -17.84 -23.59 -10.35
C LEU A 171 -16.61 -22.76 -10.75
N TRP A 172 -16.57 -21.47 -10.40
CA TRP A 172 -15.46 -20.58 -10.79
C TRP A 172 -14.96 -19.67 -9.67
N GLY A 173 -15.41 -19.87 -8.43
CA GLY A 173 -14.93 -19.12 -7.27
C GLY A 173 -15.44 -19.67 -5.94
N PRO A 174 -14.87 -19.19 -4.81
CA PRO A 174 -15.23 -19.67 -3.49
C PRO A 174 -16.64 -19.23 -3.08
N VAL A 175 -17.25 -20.01 -2.18
CA VAL A 175 -18.55 -19.68 -1.57
C VAL A 175 -18.35 -18.50 -0.62
N ILE A 176 -18.98 -17.37 -0.92
CA ILE A 176 -18.95 -16.16 -0.07
C ILE A 176 -20.37 -15.87 0.42
N PHE A 177 -20.57 -15.88 1.73
CA PHE A 177 -21.83 -15.47 2.35
C PHE A 177 -21.92 -13.94 2.32
N ASP A 178 -22.88 -13.38 1.57
CA ASP A 178 -23.08 -11.95 1.33
C ASP A 178 -24.54 -11.62 0.97
N HIS A 179 -24.92 -10.33 1.02
CA HIS A 179 -26.26 -9.80 0.72
C HIS A 179 -26.70 -9.95 -0.75
N ARG A 180 -25.79 -10.38 -1.64
CA ARG A 180 -26.13 -10.66 -3.05
C ARG A 180 -26.70 -12.07 -3.15
N ALA A 181 -27.86 -12.22 -3.80
CA ALA A 181 -28.55 -13.49 -3.95
C ALA A 181 -27.63 -14.60 -4.46
N GLN A 182 -27.68 -15.77 -3.81
CA GLN A 182 -26.75 -16.89 -3.99
C GLN A 182 -26.73 -17.53 -5.38
N ASP A 183 -27.59 -17.12 -6.33
CA ASP A 183 -27.75 -17.87 -7.60
C ASP A 183 -27.96 -17.01 -8.87
N ASN A 184 -27.21 -15.91 -9.02
CA ASN A 184 -27.20 -15.15 -10.29
C ASN A 184 -26.33 -15.80 -11.40
N GLY A 185 -25.63 -16.89 -11.10
CA GLY A 185 -24.72 -17.57 -12.03
C GLY A 185 -25.35 -18.63 -12.91
N GLY A 186 -26.52 -19.18 -12.53
CA GLY A 186 -27.21 -20.28 -13.23
C GLY A 186 -27.32 -20.10 -14.75
N PRO A 187 -27.80 -18.95 -15.27
CA PRO A 187 -27.90 -18.73 -16.71
C PRO A 187 -26.57 -18.88 -17.47
N PHE A 188 -25.44 -18.53 -16.84
CA PHE A 188 -24.13 -18.68 -17.46
C PHE A 188 -23.64 -20.13 -17.40
N VAL A 189 -23.99 -20.88 -16.35
CA VAL A 189 -23.76 -22.33 -16.28
C VAL A 189 -24.52 -23.02 -17.41
N ASP A 190 -25.79 -22.69 -17.63
CA ASP A 190 -26.60 -23.24 -18.71
C ASP A 190 -25.99 -22.97 -20.08
N PHE A 191 -25.49 -21.74 -20.29
CA PHE A 191 -24.76 -21.38 -21.51
C PHE A 191 -23.49 -22.23 -21.70
N VAL A 192 -22.66 -22.37 -20.65
CA VAL A 192 -21.43 -23.17 -20.70
C VAL A 192 -21.75 -24.64 -21.00
N LEU A 193 -22.77 -25.21 -20.36
CA LEU A 193 -23.21 -26.58 -20.62
C LEU A 193 -23.77 -26.76 -22.04
N LYS A 194 -24.60 -25.82 -22.51
CA LYS A 194 -25.19 -25.85 -23.86
C LYS A 194 -24.13 -25.81 -24.95
N HIS A 195 -23.10 -25.00 -24.77
CA HIS A 195 -21.96 -24.92 -25.69
C HIS A 195 -20.90 -25.99 -25.44
N ASN A 196 -21.14 -26.88 -24.46
CA ASN A 196 -20.23 -27.92 -24.01
C ASN A 196 -18.86 -27.30 -23.79
N LEU A 197 -18.70 -26.36 -22.87
CA LEU A 197 -17.43 -25.71 -22.53
C LEU A 197 -17.03 -26.10 -21.10
N ASP A 198 -15.73 -25.98 -20.80
CA ASP A 198 -15.17 -26.27 -19.48
C ASP A 198 -14.79 -24.96 -18.76
N PHE A 199 -15.02 -24.88 -17.44
CA PHE A 199 -14.48 -23.81 -16.61
C PHE A 199 -13.01 -24.09 -16.27
N HIS A 200 -12.14 -23.09 -16.44
CA HIS A 200 -10.72 -23.22 -16.11
C HIS A 200 -10.34 -22.57 -14.77
N ASN A 201 -11.23 -21.77 -14.18
CA ASN A 201 -11.01 -21.17 -12.87
C ASN A 201 -10.82 -22.23 -11.79
N ASN A 202 -9.92 -21.97 -10.83
CA ASN A 202 -9.82 -22.81 -9.64
C ASN A 202 -10.85 -22.35 -8.59
N PRO A 203 -11.87 -23.16 -8.24
CA PRO A 203 -12.88 -22.77 -7.27
C PRO A 203 -12.34 -22.61 -5.84
N THR A 204 -11.18 -23.19 -5.53
CA THR A 204 -10.50 -23.04 -4.23
C THR A 204 -9.49 -21.90 -4.20
N SER A 205 -9.39 -21.11 -5.27
CA SER A 205 -8.52 -19.93 -5.28
C SER A 205 -9.10 -18.81 -4.42
N GLU A 206 -8.23 -17.86 -4.06
CA GLU A 206 -8.63 -16.63 -3.37
C GLU A 206 -9.74 -15.89 -4.13
N PRO A 207 -10.66 -15.19 -3.43
CA PRO A 207 -11.68 -14.38 -4.06
C PRO A 207 -11.10 -13.45 -5.12
N THR A 208 -11.67 -13.52 -6.30
CA THR A 208 -11.21 -12.71 -7.42
C THR A 208 -11.54 -11.24 -7.21
N PHE A 209 -12.51 -10.89 -6.34
CA PHE A 209 -12.86 -9.52 -5.92
C PHE A 209 -13.02 -9.33 -4.41
N GLU A 210 -12.29 -8.35 -3.87
CA GLU A 210 -12.44 -7.83 -2.50
C GLU A 210 -13.06 -6.43 -2.53
N GLY A 211 -14.22 -6.28 -1.87
CA GLY A 211 -14.92 -5.01 -1.74
C GLY A 211 -14.28 -4.05 -0.72
N PRO A 212 -14.92 -2.90 -0.45
CA PRO A 212 -14.51 -2.02 0.64
C PRO A 212 -14.34 -2.81 1.95
N ARG A 213 -13.33 -2.45 2.74
CA ARG A 213 -12.93 -3.14 3.99
C ARG A 213 -14.06 -3.28 5.01
N GLU A 214 -15.20 -2.60 4.84
CA GLU A 214 -16.44 -2.89 5.56
C GLU A 214 -16.78 -4.39 5.55
N TYR A 215 -16.56 -5.08 4.43
CA TYR A 215 -16.88 -6.51 4.32
C TYR A 215 -16.01 -7.41 5.21
N HIS A 216 -14.70 -7.14 5.25
CA HIS A 216 -13.77 -7.86 6.12
C HIS A 216 -14.04 -7.56 7.60
N ILE A 217 -14.42 -6.32 7.94
CA ILE A 217 -14.75 -5.96 9.32
C ILE A 217 -16.01 -6.68 9.80
N HIS A 218 -17.03 -6.83 8.94
CA HIS A 218 -18.24 -7.57 9.28
C HIS A 218 -17.98 -9.07 9.52
N GLN A 219 -17.00 -9.66 8.84
CA GLN A 219 -16.59 -11.07 9.00
C GLN A 219 -15.83 -11.37 10.29
N LEU A 220 -15.30 -10.36 10.99
CA LEU A 220 -14.61 -10.57 12.27
C LEU A 220 -15.62 -11.11 13.29
N GLN A 221 -15.33 -12.21 13.96
CA GLN A 221 -16.27 -12.84 14.89
C GLN A 221 -15.89 -12.62 16.36
N ASN A 222 -14.60 -12.38 16.64
CA ASN A 222 -14.08 -12.31 17.99
C ASN A 222 -13.07 -11.17 18.19
N CYS A 223 -12.77 -10.88 19.45
CA CYS A 223 -11.85 -9.81 19.86
C CYS A 223 -10.44 -9.95 19.26
N LEU A 224 -9.92 -11.19 19.16
CA LEU A 224 -8.58 -11.45 18.63
C LEU A 224 -8.47 -10.99 17.16
N GLN A 225 -9.45 -11.36 16.35
CA GLN A 225 -9.49 -11.00 14.93
C GLN A 225 -9.58 -9.47 14.74
N VAL A 226 -10.30 -8.76 15.62
CA VAL A 226 -10.35 -7.30 15.61
C VAL A 226 -9.00 -6.69 15.98
N GLU A 227 -8.31 -7.21 17.01
CA GLU A 227 -6.96 -6.74 17.37
C GLU A 227 -5.95 -6.96 16.24
N GLU A 228 -5.93 -8.16 15.63
CA GLU A 228 -5.03 -8.47 14.51
C GLU A 228 -5.29 -7.58 13.30
N PHE A 229 -6.57 -7.28 13.01
CA PHE A 229 -6.94 -6.37 11.94
C PHE A 229 -6.45 -4.93 12.20
N ILE A 230 -6.64 -4.42 13.43
CA ILE A 230 -6.17 -3.09 13.85
C ILE A 230 -4.64 -3.01 13.77
N ASP A 231 -3.93 -4.04 14.24
CA ASP A 231 -2.46 -4.11 14.18
C ASP A 231 -1.95 -4.12 12.73
N SER A 232 -2.60 -4.89 11.85
CA SER A 232 -2.28 -4.94 10.41
C SER A 232 -2.44 -3.56 9.75
N ILE A 233 -3.54 -2.85 10.02
CA ILE A 233 -3.76 -1.48 9.51
C ILE A 233 -2.72 -0.53 10.08
N THR A 234 -2.42 -0.62 11.37
CA THR A 234 -1.43 0.22 12.04
C THR A 234 -0.05 0.08 11.40
N LYS A 235 0.38 -1.17 11.15
CA LYS A 235 1.63 -1.48 10.44
C LYS A 235 1.65 -0.91 9.03
N LEU A 236 0.55 -1.02 8.29
CA LEU A 236 0.45 -0.47 6.93
C LEU A 236 0.60 1.06 6.93
N ILE A 237 -0.07 1.75 7.86
CA ILE A 237 0.03 3.21 8.03
C ILE A 237 1.48 3.60 8.35
N GLN A 238 2.12 2.89 9.28
CA GLN A 238 3.51 3.15 9.67
C GLN A 238 4.49 2.91 8.52
N GLN A 239 4.29 1.86 7.72
CA GLN A 239 5.10 1.61 6.51
C GLN A 239 4.96 2.73 5.49
N ALA A 240 3.73 3.19 5.22
CA ALA A 240 3.48 4.30 4.30
C ALA A 240 4.13 5.61 4.78
N CYS A 241 4.13 5.87 6.09
CA CYS A 241 4.82 7.02 6.69
C CYS A 241 6.34 6.91 6.58
N THR A 242 6.89 5.71 6.75
CA THR A 242 8.36 5.48 6.69
C THR A 242 8.92 5.73 5.29
N ILE A 243 8.17 5.35 4.25
CA ILE A 243 8.56 5.57 2.83
C ILE A 243 8.60 7.07 2.48
N THR A 244 7.75 7.88 3.10
CA THR A 244 7.65 9.33 2.82
C THR A 244 8.63 10.18 3.63
N THR A 245 9.14 9.66 4.75
CA THR A 245 10.28 10.25 5.44
C THR A 245 11.58 9.90 4.71
N ILE A 246 12.01 10.80 3.82
CA ILE A 246 13.38 10.77 3.30
C ILE A 246 14.31 10.87 4.50
N ASN A 247 14.97 9.76 4.85
CA ASN A 247 16.14 9.78 5.71
C ASN A 247 17.13 10.74 5.05
N GLY A 248 17.21 11.95 5.58
CA GLY A 248 18.16 12.94 5.12
C GLY A 248 19.55 12.35 5.28
N ASN A 249 20.15 11.90 4.17
CA ASN A 249 21.58 11.68 4.11
C ASN A 249 22.23 12.89 4.77
N HIS A 250 23.11 12.67 5.75
CA HIS A 250 23.83 13.73 6.45
C HIS A 250 24.68 14.51 5.44
N ALA A 251 24.06 15.46 4.74
CA ALA A 251 24.74 16.41 3.92
C ALA A 251 25.72 17.15 4.84
N ASN A 252 26.97 17.26 4.38
CA ASN A 252 27.95 18.09 5.08
C ASN A 252 27.32 19.47 5.35
N ALA A 253 27.65 20.05 6.49
CA ALA A 253 27.11 21.35 6.87
C ALA A 253 27.25 22.34 5.71
N PRO A 254 26.24 23.18 5.42
CA PRO A 254 26.19 23.98 4.19
C PRO A 254 27.34 25.01 4.06
N TRP A 255 28.02 25.32 5.15
CA TRP A 255 29.20 26.19 5.20
C TRP A 255 30.53 25.45 5.01
N TRP A 256 30.50 24.13 4.80
CA TRP A 256 31.69 23.30 4.64
C TRP A 256 32.17 23.31 3.19
N ASP A 257 33.34 23.90 2.94
CA ASP A 257 33.94 24.00 1.61
C ASP A 257 35.34 23.33 1.55
N SER A 258 35.89 23.28 0.34
CA SER A 258 37.23 22.73 0.08
C SER A 258 38.32 23.52 0.80
N GLU A 259 38.16 24.83 0.99
CA GLU A 259 39.11 25.69 1.69
C GLU A 259 39.23 25.30 3.19
N LEU A 260 38.10 25.10 3.87
CA LEU A 260 38.05 24.61 5.24
C LEU A 260 38.64 23.21 5.37
N ASP A 261 38.39 22.33 4.40
CA ASP A 261 38.94 20.98 4.43
C ASP A 261 40.47 20.98 4.25
N ILE A 262 40.99 21.80 3.34
CA ILE A 262 42.43 22.00 3.13
C ILE A 262 43.09 22.55 4.41
N GLN A 263 42.49 23.57 5.04
CA GLN A 263 43.01 24.15 6.28
C GLN A 263 42.94 23.17 7.46
N ARG A 264 41.89 22.36 7.55
CA ARG A 264 41.77 21.29 8.55
C ARG A 264 42.87 20.25 8.38
N LYS A 265 43.10 19.77 7.16
CA LYS A 265 44.15 18.78 6.83
C LYS A 265 45.53 19.34 7.15
N ARG A 266 45.83 20.58 6.75
CA ARG A 266 47.07 21.29 7.08
C ARG A 266 47.30 21.39 8.60
N THR A 267 46.29 21.83 9.34
CA THR A 267 46.37 21.98 10.81
C THR A 267 46.60 20.63 11.50
N ARG A 268 45.92 19.56 11.05
CA ARG A 268 46.12 18.20 11.56
C ARG A 268 47.54 17.68 11.28
N ALA A 269 48.06 17.90 10.07
CA ALA A 269 49.42 17.51 9.72
C ALA A 269 50.46 18.22 10.61
N LEU A 270 50.29 19.53 10.86
CA LEU A 270 51.17 20.29 11.75
C LEU A 270 51.07 19.82 13.21
N ARG A 271 49.84 19.54 13.70
CA ARG A 271 49.61 18.99 15.04
C ARG A 271 50.33 17.65 15.25
N ALA A 272 50.34 16.79 14.23
CA ALA A 272 51.01 15.49 14.28
C ALA A 272 52.55 15.59 14.21
N ARG A 273 53.10 16.61 13.55
CA ARG A 273 54.55 16.76 13.27
C ARG A 273 55.36 17.48 14.35
N PHE A 274 54.75 18.31 15.19
CA PHE A 274 55.50 19.02 16.24
C PHE A 274 55.88 18.12 17.43
N PRO A 275 55.05 17.15 17.90
CA PRO A 275 55.40 16.28 19.02
C PRO A 275 56.51 15.27 18.68
N THR A 276 56.62 14.90 17.41
CA THR A 276 57.60 13.91 16.90
C THR A 276 59.00 14.49 16.70
N CYS A 277 59.18 15.80 16.88
CA CYS A 277 60.48 16.46 16.76
C CYS A 277 61.30 16.30 18.05
N LYS A 278 62.50 15.70 17.91
CA LYS A 278 63.43 15.46 19.04
C LYS A 278 64.22 16.71 19.46
N ASN A 279 64.43 17.67 18.55
CA ASN A 279 65.16 18.90 18.82
C ASN A 279 64.24 19.93 19.51
N SER A 280 64.63 20.39 20.71
CA SER A 280 63.84 21.31 21.53
C SER A 280 63.57 22.66 20.84
N LEU A 281 64.60 23.27 20.22
CA LEU A 281 64.47 24.57 19.57
C LEU A 281 63.56 24.49 18.33
N GLU A 282 63.70 23.43 17.55
CA GLU A 282 62.89 23.20 16.36
C GLU A 282 61.43 22.83 16.72
N ARG A 283 61.22 22.08 17.81
CA ARG A 283 59.89 21.77 18.35
C ARG A 283 59.13 23.04 18.73
N THR A 284 59.80 24.02 19.35
CA THR A 284 59.18 25.32 19.68
C THR A 284 58.75 26.06 18.43
N LYS A 285 59.62 26.17 17.42
CA LYS A 285 59.28 26.78 16.11
C LYS A 285 58.10 26.07 15.42
N ARG A 286 58.09 24.73 15.41
CA ARG A 286 56.98 23.94 14.83
C ARG A 286 55.67 24.12 15.60
N ARG A 287 55.72 24.27 16.93
CA ARG A 287 54.55 24.54 17.78
C ARG A 287 53.96 25.92 17.48
N GLU A 288 54.79 26.94 17.28
CA GLU A 288 54.34 28.29 16.90
C GLU A 288 53.62 28.27 15.56
N ILE A 289 54.17 27.58 14.56
CA ILE A 289 53.54 27.41 13.24
C ILE A 289 52.19 26.70 13.38
N TYR A 290 52.12 25.60 14.13
CA TYR A 290 50.86 24.90 14.40
C TYR A 290 49.83 25.82 15.06
N LYS A 291 50.21 26.58 16.09
CA LYS A 291 49.29 27.47 16.82
C LYS A 291 48.75 28.59 15.93
N LYS A 292 49.58 29.13 15.04
CA LYS A 292 49.17 30.14 14.06
C LYS A 292 48.13 29.58 13.08
N GLU A 293 48.37 28.37 12.54
CA GLU A 293 47.43 27.72 11.62
C GLU A 293 46.16 27.22 12.33
N GLU A 294 46.26 26.78 13.59
CA GLU A 294 45.10 26.43 14.43
C GLU A 294 44.19 27.64 14.65
N ALA A 295 44.77 28.80 14.94
CA ALA A 295 44.03 30.05 15.08
C ALA A 295 43.35 30.44 13.75
N ARG A 296 44.08 30.34 12.63
CA ARG A 296 43.53 30.60 11.29
C ARG A 296 42.37 29.67 10.95
N TYR A 297 42.49 28.37 11.21
CA TYR A 297 41.42 27.41 11.00
C TYR A 297 40.18 27.72 11.85
N LYS A 298 40.35 28.03 13.14
CA LYS A 298 39.23 28.40 14.04
C LYS A 298 38.54 29.70 13.58
N TRP A 299 39.32 30.67 13.13
CA TRP A 299 38.78 31.92 12.59
C TRP A 299 37.99 31.65 11.31
N LEU A 300 38.55 30.90 10.35
CA LEU A 300 37.90 30.56 9.09
C LEU A 300 36.60 29.78 9.33
N LEU A 301 36.61 28.83 10.27
CA LEU A 301 35.44 28.04 10.66
C LEU A 301 34.29 28.94 11.15
N LYS A 302 34.60 29.87 12.07
CA LYS A 302 33.60 30.82 12.60
C LYS A 302 33.11 31.79 11.52
N SER A 303 34.00 32.28 10.68
CA SER A 303 33.68 33.22 9.60
C SER A 303 32.74 32.60 8.57
N LYS A 304 33.06 31.40 8.07
CA LYS A 304 32.23 30.67 7.09
C LYS A 304 30.88 30.25 7.66
N ALA A 305 30.86 29.75 8.90
CA ALA A 305 29.62 29.40 9.59
C ALA A 305 28.71 30.63 9.78
N ARG A 306 29.29 31.78 10.16
CA ARG A 306 28.55 33.03 10.32
C ARG A 306 28.01 33.55 8.99
N ALA A 307 28.84 33.59 7.94
CA ALA A 307 28.41 34.06 6.62
C ALA A 307 27.25 33.21 6.06
N SER A 308 27.34 31.88 6.18
CA SER A 308 26.26 30.97 5.77
C SER A 308 24.99 31.17 6.60
N PHE A 309 25.12 31.43 7.90
CA PHE A 309 23.97 31.74 8.75
C PHE A 309 23.34 33.09 8.40
N GLU A 310 24.13 34.12 8.11
CA GLU A 310 23.65 35.44 7.66
C GLU A 310 22.91 35.35 6.32
N GLU A 311 23.43 34.57 5.37
CA GLU A 311 22.75 34.27 4.10
C GLU A 311 21.44 33.52 4.33
N LEU A 312 21.43 32.51 5.20
CA LEU A 312 20.23 31.77 5.60
C LEU A 312 19.17 32.72 6.18
N CYS A 313 19.55 33.58 7.12
CA CYS A 313 18.66 34.57 7.72
C CYS A 313 18.11 35.51 6.65
N THR A 314 18.94 36.05 5.77
CA THR A 314 18.53 36.95 4.69
C THR A 314 17.51 36.28 3.75
N ARG A 315 17.76 35.02 3.39
CA ARG A 315 16.86 34.24 2.53
C ARG A 315 15.52 33.94 3.21
N ILE A 316 15.53 33.53 4.48
CA ILE A 316 14.30 33.21 5.22
C ILE A 316 13.48 34.48 5.44
N THR A 317 14.10 35.59 5.87
CA THR A 317 13.40 36.85 6.13
C THR A 317 12.74 37.43 4.88
N LYS A 318 13.29 37.21 3.68
CA LYS A 318 12.65 37.60 2.41
C LYS A 318 11.33 36.87 2.14
N ASN A 319 11.20 35.63 2.57
CA ASN A 319 10.02 34.81 2.33
C ASN A 319 9.02 34.90 3.50
N ASN A 320 9.52 34.89 4.74
CA ASN A 320 8.69 34.99 5.95
C ASN A 320 9.51 35.52 7.14
N PRO A 321 9.27 36.76 7.61
CA PRO A 321 10.02 37.38 8.69
C PRO A 321 9.77 36.73 10.07
N PHE A 322 8.73 35.91 10.24
CA PHE A 322 8.34 35.31 11.53
C PHE A 322 8.85 33.88 11.76
N GLU A 323 9.75 33.39 10.91
CA GLU A 323 10.28 32.03 11.00
C GLU A 323 11.51 31.93 11.93
N LEU A 324 12.51 31.13 11.56
CA LEU A 324 13.64 30.75 12.42
C LEU A 324 14.40 31.94 13.03
N PRO A 325 14.73 33.02 12.29
CA PRO A 325 15.43 34.17 12.87
C PRO A 325 14.62 34.87 13.98
N TYR A 326 13.32 35.06 13.77
CA TYR A 326 12.42 35.62 14.79
C TYR A 326 12.28 34.70 16.00
N LYS A 327 12.15 33.38 15.79
CA LYS A 327 12.07 32.41 16.89
C LYS A 327 13.35 32.35 17.72
N LEU A 328 14.52 32.49 17.09
CA LEU A 328 15.81 32.61 17.77
C LEU A 328 15.88 33.90 18.60
N ALA A 329 15.57 35.05 18.01
CA ALA A 329 15.61 36.34 18.68
C ALA A 329 14.61 36.44 19.85
N ALA A 330 13.40 35.90 19.66
CA ALA A 330 12.36 35.86 20.69
C ALA A 330 12.52 34.70 21.69
N ASN A 331 13.60 33.91 21.60
CA ASN A 331 13.88 32.75 22.44
C ASN A 331 12.72 31.73 22.50
N LYS A 332 11.96 31.60 21.40
CA LYS A 332 10.80 30.70 21.25
C LYS A 332 11.17 29.31 20.75
N ILE A 333 12.46 28.97 20.72
CA ILE A 333 12.93 27.64 20.37
C ILE A 333 12.81 26.74 21.60
N LYS A 334 12.12 25.62 21.43
CA LYS A 334 11.99 24.59 22.46
C LYS A 334 13.39 24.08 22.81
N LYS A 335 13.87 24.42 24.01
CA LYS A 335 15.11 23.84 24.54
C LYS A 335 14.91 22.34 24.69
N GLN A 336 15.95 21.56 24.36
CA GLN A 336 15.93 20.13 24.57
C GLN A 336 15.73 19.86 26.08
N LEU A 337 14.76 19.02 26.42
CA LEU A 337 14.51 18.63 27.80
C LEU A 337 15.74 17.86 28.28
N MET A 338 16.45 18.39 29.27
CA MET A 338 17.56 17.71 29.93
C MET A 338 17.03 17.11 31.23
N LEU A 339 16.76 15.80 31.22
CA LEU A 339 16.43 15.07 32.43
C LEU A 339 17.71 14.84 33.24
N HIS A 340 17.66 15.17 34.54
CA HIS A 340 18.76 14.93 35.47
C HIS A 340 18.63 13.53 36.08
N SER A 341 19.76 12.94 36.49
CA SER A 341 19.77 11.63 37.16
C SER A 341 18.90 11.62 38.42
N VAL A 342 18.00 10.66 38.52
CA VAL A 342 17.17 10.38 39.70
C VAL A 342 17.72 9.21 40.52
N ASN A 343 17.40 9.16 41.81
CA ASN A 343 17.73 8.03 42.69
C ASN A 343 16.71 6.90 42.49
N THR A 344 17.19 5.67 42.33
CA THR A 344 16.34 4.47 42.35
C THR A 344 15.83 4.17 43.76
N THR A 345 14.85 3.27 43.88
CA THR A 345 14.35 2.74 45.16
C THR A 345 15.47 2.15 46.04
N ASN A 346 16.59 1.75 45.44
CA ASN A 346 17.76 1.20 46.12
C ASN A 346 18.83 2.28 46.43
N GLY A 347 18.52 3.57 46.24
CA GLY A 347 19.42 4.69 46.53
C GLY A 347 20.53 4.95 45.50
N VAL A 348 20.55 4.23 44.37
CA VAL A 348 21.56 4.38 43.32
C VAL A 348 21.13 5.44 42.31
N LYS A 349 22.04 6.32 41.89
CA LYS A 349 21.76 7.30 40.82
C LYS A 349 21.73 6.66 39.45
N THR A 350 20.69 6.98 38.68
CA THR A 350 20.56 6.65 37.25
C THR A 350 21.66 7.33 36.45
N LYS A 351 22.20 6.64 35.45
CA LYS A 351 23.35 7.12 34.64
C LYS A 351 22.96 7.44 33.20
N ASP A 352 21.92 6.78 32.71
CA ASP A 352 21.41 6.87 31.36
C ASP A 352 19.97 7.42 31.37
N LEU A 353 19.56 7.97 30.23
CA LEU A 353 18.26 8.60 30.08
C LEU A 353 17.11 7.59 30.23
N GLN A 354 17.31 6.37 29.74
CA GLN A 354 16.30 5.33 29.76
C GLN A 354 15.99 4.90 31.20
N SER A 355 17.01 4.56 31.99
CA SER A 355 16.83 4.22 33.40
C SER A 355 16.25 5.38 34.21
N THR A 356 16.64 6.62 33.88
CA THR A 356 16.06 7.83 34.50
C THR A 356 14.56 7.91 34.25
N VAL A 357 14.13 7.70 32.99
CA VAL A 357 12.71 7.73 32.61
C VAL A 357 11.94 6.57 33.25
N GLU A 358 12.48 5.35 33.20
CA GLU A 358 11.85 4.16 33.78
C GLU A 358 11.57 4.33 35.28
N VAL A 359 12.54 4.86 36.04
CA VAL A 359 12.38 5.13 37.48
C VAL A 359 11.31 6.19 37.73
N ILE A 360 11.30 7.28 36.96
CA ILE A 360 10.29 8.33 37.08
C ILE A 360 8.89 7.77 36.80
N VAL A 361 8.75 7.01 35.70
CA VAL A 361 7.47 6.42 35.31
C VAL A 361 6.96 5.48 36.39
N LYS A 362 7.80 4.54 36.86
CA LYS A 362 7.41 3.57 37.89
C LYS A 362 7.06 4.21 39.22
N SER A 363 7.70 5.33 39.59
CA SER A 363 7.40 6.04 40.84
C SER A 363 6.14 6.92 40.75
N LEU A 364 5.87 7.54 39.60
CA LEU A 364 4.71 8.42 39.43
C LEU A 364 3.45 7.69 38.97
N PHE A 365 3.62 6.56 38.29
CA PHE A 365 2.57 5.71 37.74
C PHE A 365 2.86 4.25 38.16
N PRO A 366 2.70 3.91 39.44
CA PRO A 366 2.87 2.54 39.91
C PRO A 366 1.85 1.61 39.24
N ASP A 367 2.22 0.35 39.07
CA ASP A 367 1.31 -0.68 38.56
C ASP A 367 0.17 -0.90 39.57
N ASP A 368 -1.06 -1.00 39.06
CA ASP A 368 -2.25 -1.30 39.86
C ASP A 368 -2.31 -2.81 40.11
N LEU A 369 -1.89 -3.25 41.30
CA LEU A 369 -1.83 -4.66 41.68
C LEU A 369 -3.04 -5.03 42.54
N GLU A 370 -3.63 -6.21 42.28
CA GLU A 370 -4.77 -6.74 43.03
C GLU A 370 -4.48 -6.88 44.54
N GLU A 371 -3.21 -7.08 44.90
CA GLU A 371 -2.74 -7.19 46.29
C GLU A 371 -2.82 -5.86 47.05
N ASP A 372 -2.79 -4.72 46.33
CA ASP A 372 -2.87 -3.37 46.88
C ASP A 372 -4.32 -2.83 46.87
N GLU A 373 -5.29 -3.64 46.41
CA GLU A 373 -6.70 -3.23 46.31
C GLU A 373 -7.39 -3.13 47.67
N SER A 374 -8.15 -2.05 47.85
CA SER A 374 -9.08 -1.93 48.98
C SER A 374 -10.30 -2.83 48.78
N GLN A 375 -11.02 -3.13 49.88
CA GLN A 375 -12.28 -3.87 49.81
C GLN A 375 -13.31 -3.20 48.87
N TRP A 376 -13.26 -1.86 48.73
CA TRP A 376 -14.11 -1.14 47.80
C TRP A 376 -13.72 -1.40 46.33
N HIS A 377 -12.42 -1.43 46.01
CA HIS A 377 -11.92 -1.76 44.66
C HIS A 377 -12.34 -3.18 44.26
N GLN A 378 -12.18 -4.16 45.16
CA GLN A 378 -12.61 -5.54 44.93
C GLN A 378 -14.12 -5.64 44.66
N ASN A 379 -14.93 -4.90 45.42
CA ASN A 379 -16.38 -4.89 45.22
C ASN A 379 -16.78 -4.25 43.88
N VAL A 380 -16.08 -3.21 43.42
CA VAL A 380 -16.32 -2.59 42.10
C VAL A 380 -15.95 -3.54 40.97
N ARG A 381 -14.81 -4.23 41.09
CA ARG A 381 -14.38 -5.26 40.12
C ARG A 381 -15.39 -6.39 40.01
N ASN A 382 -15.80 -6.97 41.14
CA ASN A 382 -16.82 -8.02 41.20
C ASN A 382 -18.18 -7.55 40.64
N PHE A 383 -18.56 -6.30 40.90
CA PHE A 383 -19.78 -5.72 40.34
C PHE A 383 -19.70 -5.65 38.82
N ILE A 384 -18.61 -5.12 38.25
CA ILE A 384 -18.43 -4.97 36.80
C ILE A 384 -18.38 -6.34 36.09
N GLU A 385 -17.73 -7.35 36.69
CA GLU A 385 -17.70 -8.73 36.14
C GLU A 385 -19.09 -9.36 36.02
N HIS A 386 -20.06 -8.90 36.82
CA HIS A 386 -21.43 -9.43 36.84
C HIS A 386 -22.48 -8.47 36.26
N VAL A 387 -22.09 -7.30 35.73
CA VAL A 387 -23.02 -6.40 35.03
C VAL A 387 -23.31 -6.93 33.64
N THR A 388 -24.54 -7.39 33.43
CA THR A 388 -25.06 -7.67 32.08
C THR A 388 -25.49 -6.34 31.45
N LEU A 389 -24.68 -5.79 30.56
CA LEU A 389 -25.07 -4.63 29.76
C LEU A 389 -26.18 -5.07 28.77
N ASN A 390 -27.35 -4.43 28.87
CA ASN A 390 -28.35 -4.55 27.83
C ASN A 390 -27.82 -3.84 26.58
N ASN A 391 -27.33 -4.59 25.59
CA ASN A 391 -26.73 -4.08 24.35
C ASN A 391 -27.77 -3.44 23.42
N SER A 392 -28.38 -2.34 23.86
CA SER A 392 -29.24 -1.47 23.06
C SER A 392 -28.52 -0.20 22.60
N ASP A 393 -27.18 -0.21 22.61
CA ASP A 393 -26.40 0.94 22.16
C ASP A 393 -26.56 1.13 20.64
N GLN A 394 -26.73 2.38 20.24
CA GLN A 394 -26.85 2.73 18.84
C GLN A 394 -25.50 2.61 18.14
N ILE A 395 -25.51 2.08 16.91
CA ILE A 395 -24.32 2.06 16.06
C ILE A 395 -23.89 3.48 15.70
N PHE A 396 -22.58 3.70 15.65
CA PHE A 396 -21.98 4.95 15.21
C PHE A 396 -22.20 5.16 13.71
N THR A 397 -22.42 6.42 13.32
CA THR A 397 -22.57 6.81 11.91
C THR A 397 -21.27 7.43 11.38
N ALA A 398 -20.96 7.24 10.08
CA ALA A 398 -19.80 7.90 9.46
C ALA A 398 -19.77 9.44 9.65
N PRO A 399 -20.91 10.17 9.55
CA PRO A 399 -20.94 11.61 9.82
C PRO A 399 -20.58 11.96 11.26
N GLU A 400 -21.06 11.19 12.25
CA GLU A 400 -20.76 11.39 13.66
C GLU A 400 -19.26 11.24 13.94
N ILE A 401 -18.66 10.15 13.47
CA ILE A 401 -17.22 9.90 13.63
C ILE A 401 -16.41 10.99 12.91
N SER A 402 -16.84 11.39 11.72
CA SER A 402 -16.18 12.46 10.96
C SER A 402 -16.25 13.82 11.69
N GLN A 403 -17.36 14.13 12.35
CA GLN A 403 -17.49 15.33 13.17
C GLN A 403 -16.55 15.30 14.38
N VAL A 404 -16.49 14.17 15.09
CA VAL A 404 -15.57 13.97 16.23
C VAL A 404 -14.11 14.14 15.78
N ILE A 405 -13.71 13.47 14.71
CA ILE A 405 -12.36 13.56 14.18
C ILE A 405 -12.04 15.00 13.75
N LYS A 406 -13.01 15.73 13.17
CA LYS A 406 -12.81 17.12 12.74
C LYS A 406 -12.47 18.04 13.91
N ILE A 407 -13.19 17.92 15.04
CA ILE A 407 -12.99 18.78 16.22
C ILE A 407 -11.73 18.44 17.01
N MET A 408 -11.13 17.25 16.81
CA MET A 408 -9.90 16.87 17.50
C MET A 408 -8.75 17.88 17.23
N PRO A 409 -8.10 18.42 18.28
CA PRO A 409 -7.05 19.42 18.10
C PRO A 409 -5.81 18.80 17.43
N LYS A 410 -5.28 19.48 16.42
CA LYS A 410 -4.02 19.10 15.77
C LYS A 410 -2.87 19.19 16.77
N LYS A 411 -1.80 18.42 16.58
CA LYS A 411 -0.61 18.38 17.44
C LYS A 411 -0.80 17.84 18.86
N LYS A 412 -1.89 17.11 19.16
CA LYS A 412 -1.88 16.24 20.36
C LYS A 412 -0.81 15.15 20.18
N ALA A 413 -0.31 14.66 21.30
CA ALA A 413 0.59 13.52 21.29
C ALA A 413 -0.10 12.33 20.58
N PRO A 414 0.61 11.62 19.70
CA PRO A 414 0.09 10.38 19.11
C PRO A 414 -0.14 9.33 20.21
N GLY A 415 -0.98 8.34 19.93
CA GLY A 415 -1.19 7.20 20.82
C GLY A 415 0.07 6.32 20.92
N THR A 416 -0.04 5.22 21.67
CA THR A 416 1.02 4.19 21.73
C THR A 416 1.25 3.50 20.39
N ASP A 417 0.29 3.62 19.47
CA ASP A 417 0.36 3.24 18.06
C ASP A 417 1.25 4.16 17.20
N GLY A 418 1.68 5.32 17.74
CA GLY A 418 2.45 6.32 17.01
C GLY A 418 1.65 7.06 15.93
N ILE A 419 0.32 6.90 15.88
CA ILE A 419 -0.54 7.52 14.88
C ILE A 419 -0.97 8.91 15.38
N SER A 420 -0.60 9.95 14.63
CA SER A 420 -0.99 11.33 14.94
C SER A 420 -2.43 11.63 14.52
N ILE A 421 -3.05 12.62 15.16
CA ILE A 421 -4.41 13.09 14.80
C ILE A 421 -4.47 13.58 13.35
N GLU A 422 -3.37 14.13 12.83
CA GLU A 422 -3.24 14.52 11.43
C GLU A 422 -3.38 13.32 10.49
N ILE A 423 -2.79 12.17 10.85
CA ILE A 423 -2.90 10.92 10.10
C ILE A 423 -4.34 10.39 10.20
N ILE A 424 -4.96 10.38 11.38
CA ILE A 424 -6.35 9.97 11.57
C ILE A 424 -7.30 10.83 10.73
N LYS A 425 -7.08 12.15 10.71
CA LYS A 425 -7.84 13.09 9.85
C LYS A 425 -7.67 12.79 8.37
N ALA A 426 -6.45 12.51 7.92
CA ALA A 426 -6.18 12.14 6.53
C ALA A 426 -6.83 10.80 6.16
N LEU A 427 -6.75 9.81 7.06
CA LEU A 427 -7.38 8.50 6.91
C LEU A 427 -8.89 8.64 6.78
N ASN A 428 -9.54 9.38 7.70
CA ASN A 428 -10.99 9.59 7.66
C ASN A 428 -11.44 10.33 6.39
N ASN A 429 -10.64 11.27 5.88
CA ASN A 429 -10.95 11.93 4.60
C ASN A 429 -10.82 10.98 3.40
N ALA A 430 -9.90 10.02 3.45
CA ALA A 430 -9.68 9.05 2.37
C ALA A 430 -10.66 7.87 2.43
N CYS A 431 -11.01 7.42 3.63
CA CYS A 431 -11.89 6.27 3.87
C CYS A 431 -12.67 6.46 5.19
N PRO A 432 -13.80 7.20 5.17
CA PRO A 432 -14.61 7.46 6.37
C PRO A 432 -15.21 6.18 6.99
N GLU A 433 -15.51 5.21 6.14
CA GLU A 433 -16.13 3.92 6.50
C GLU A 433 -15.21 3.02 7.33
N LEU A 434 -13.88 3.17 7.20
CA LEU A 434 -12.92 2.30 7.87
C LEU A 434 -12.99 2.41 9.39
N LEU A 435 -12.96 3.64 9.90
CA LEU A 435 -13.03 3.89 11.35
C LEU A 435 -14.43 3.55 11.87
N GLN A 436 -15.47 3.87 11.11
CA GLN A 436 -16.84 3.49 11.46
C GLN A 436 -17.00 1.99 11.60
N GLY A 437 -16.53 1.20 10.64
CA GLY A 437 -16.58 -0.24 10.69
C GLY A 437 -15.88 -0.77 11.95
N ILE A 438 -14.66 -0.29 12.23
CA ILE A 438 -13.90 -0.73 13.40
C ILE A 438 -14.65 -0.40 14.70
N PHE A 439 -15.14 0.84 14.86
CA PHE A 439 -15.85 1.24 16.08
C PHE A 439 -17.16 0.49 16.28
N ASN A 440 -17.96 0.31 15.22
CA ASN A 440 -19.21 -0.46 15.29
C ASN A 440 -18.96 -1.93 15.57
N LYS A 441 -17.85 -2.49 15.07
CA LYS A 441 -17.50 -3.87 15.33
C LYS A 441 -17.03 -4.08 16.77
N CYS A 442 -16.24 -3.14 17.29
CA CYS A 442 -15.87 -3.08 18.70
C CYS A 442 -17.11 -3.00 19.60
N LEU A 443 -18.09 -2.15 19.24
CA LEU A 443 -19.36 -2.02 19.95
C LEU A 443 -20.17 -3.34 19.91
N GLN A 444 -20.28 -3.97 18.74
CA GLN A 444 -21.01 -5.23 18.57
C GLN A 444 -20.43 -6.38 19.42
N ILE A 445 -19.09 -6.45 19.52
CA ILE A 445 -18.39 -7.51 20.25
C ILE A 445 -18.27 -7.18 21.75
N GLY A 446 -18.53 -5.93 22.16
CA GLY A 446 -18.29 -5.47 23.53
C GLY A 446 -16.79 -5.36 23.85
N PHE A 447 -15.97 -5.03 22.85
CA PHE A 447 -14.52 -5.04 22.92
C PHE A 447 -13.92 -3.64 22.75
N SER A 448 -12.93 -3.30 23.57
CA SER A 448 -12.17 -2.05 23.46
C SER A 448 -10.70 -2.35 23.15
N PRO A 449 -10.18 -1.94 21.98
CA PRO A 449 -8.81 -2.24 21.55
C PRO A 449 -7.75 -1.70 22.51
N LYS A 450 -6.77 -2.54 22.87
CA LYS A 450 -5.67 -2.16 23.78
C LYS A 450 -4.82 -1.00 23.26
N LEU A 451 -4.60 -0.93 21.94
CA LEU A 451 -3.80 0.12 21.28
C LEU A 451 -4.47 1.51 21.28
N GLY A 452 -5.78 1.60 21.57
CA GLY A 452 -6.52 2.87 21.66
C GLY A 452 -6.67 3.43 23.07
N LYS A 453 -6.29 2.67 24.10
CA LYS A 453 -6.42 3.08 25.51
C LYS A 453 -5.18 3.87 25.92
N LEU A 454 -5.16 5.18 25.68
CA LEU A 454 -4.38 6.19 26.43
C LEU A 454 -4.60 7.65 25.92
N GLN A 455 -5.75 7.94 25.28
CA GLN A 455 -6.12 9.32 24.88
C GLN A 455 -7.34 9.87 25.63
N ASN A 456 -7.50 9.53 26.91
CA ASN A 456 -8.38 10.30 27.80
C ASN A 456 -7.68 11.57 28.26
#